data_AF-A0A3L7SKT2-F1
#
_entry.id   AF-A0A3L7SKT2-F1
#
_cell.length_a   1.000
_cell.length_b   1.000
_cell.length_c   1.000
_cell.angle_alpha   90.00
_cell.angle_beta   90.00
_cell.angle_gamma   90.00
#
_symmetry.space_group_name_H-M   'P 1'
#
loop_
_entity.id
_entity.type
_entity.pdbx_description
1 polymer ?
#
loop_
_entity_poly.entity_id
_entity_poly.type
_entity_poly.pdbx_seq_one_letter_code
_entity_poly.pdbx_strand_id
1 'polypeptide(L)'
;MSDCVESPRRVVFHADDFGMNPAVNEGIVTTFRKGLLTSTSLLANAPAAEAACQTWSALTAEFQSGRLPSALRRQQLTEPEQPFDLGIHLNLTQGSPLTGTHFPNRLLDHQGNFPGVGKLFFRLSRAGATERKLVAAELQAQIEWMFDHGYPPTHLNGHQYIELIPVVSMMIPEIMKRYAIPTVRVAEERGLIPNLLLRGEVTGWCLSLIKRYYAGAFRRRMRDEPCNVPDRFFGTSHAGRIDSQLLSRFLQYSRDASLTEIGVHPASPVLGDDLVANDPWFDPLAAMRPSELNLLCSLKLDQELAKRNLGLGRLGQPRQTPVSRTREPSA
;
A
#
# COMPACT_ATOMS: atom_id res chain seq x y z
N MET A 1 39.96 10.23 -6.68
CA MET A 1 38.93 9.20 -6.91
C MET A 1 37.94 9.33 -5.78
N SER A 2 36.85 10.05 -6.00
CA SER A 2 35.80 10.22 -4.97
C SER A 2 35.06 8.90 -4.88
N ASP A 3 35.17 8.21 -3.76
CA ASP A 3 34.30 7.09 -3.43
C ASP A 3 32.86 7.62 -3.36
N CYS A 4 32.13 7.47 -4.46
CA CYS A 4 30.69 7.63 -4.46
C CYS A 4 30.12 6.53 -3.57
N VAL A 5 29.92 6.82 -2.29
CA VAL A 5 29.16 5.97 -1.38
C VAL A 5 27.78 5.80 -2.02
N GLU A 6 27.53 4.61 -2.57
CA GLU A 6 26.25 4.26 -3.16
C GLU A 6 25.19 4.39 -2.06
N SER A 7 24.15 5.21 -2.29
CA SER A 7 23.08 5.39 -1.31
C SER A 7 22.47 4.03 -0.95
N PRO A 8 22.27 3.71 0.34
CA PRO A 8 21.80 2.40 0.75
C PRO A 8 20.43 2.11 0.17
N ARG A 9 20.32 1.00 -0.58
CA ARG A 9 19.06 0.55 -1.19
C ARG A 9 18.14 -0.01 -0.12
N ARG A 10 16.88 0.45 -0.12
CA ARG A 10 15.87 0.08 0.88
C ARG A 10 14.66 -0.58 0.25
N VAL A 11 14.09 -1.54 0.98
CA VAL A 11 12.80 -2.16 0.66
C VAL A 11 11.80 -1.91 1.78
N VAL A 12 10.59 -1.54 1.41
CA VAL A 12 9.43 -1.49 2.29
C VAL A 12 8.51 -2.63 1.92
N PHE A 13 8.31 -3.56 2.85
CA PHE A 13 7.15 -4.45 2.81
C PHE A 13 5.98 -3.70 3.42
N HIS A 14 4.96 -3.45 2.60
CA HIS A 14 3.77 -2.72 2.97
C HIS A 14 2.56 -3.65 2.91
N ALA A 15 1.86 -3.83 4.02
CA ALA A 15 0.63 -4.61 4.05
C ALA A 15 -0.62 -3.75 3.74
N ASP A 16 -1.34 -4.11 2.69
CA ASP A 16 -2.64 -3.52 2.37
C ASP A 16 -3.76 -4.12 3.25
N ASP A 17 -4.92 -3.47 3.26
CA ASP A 17 -6.18 -3.93 3.88
C ASP A 17 -6.24 -4.01 5.42
N PHE A 18 -5.38 -3.31 6.16
CA PHE A 18 -5.53 -3.26 7.63
C PHE A 18 -6.88 -2.66 8.01
N GLY A 19 -7.59 -3.25 8.97
CA GLY A 19 -8.97 -2.90 9.33
C GLY A 19 -10.04 -3.70 8.59
N MET A 20 -9.70 -4.47 7.55
CA MET A 20 -10.67 -5.20 6.74
C MET A 20 -11.49 -6.24 7.53
N ASN A 21 -10.81 -7.13 8.26
CA ASN A 21 -11.43 -8.16 9.08
C ASN A 21 -10.44 -8.65 10.17
N PRO A 22 -10.88 -9.46 11.16
CA PRO A 22 -10.01 -9.92 12.25
C PRO A 22 -8.79 -10.72 11.78
N ALA A 23 -8.93 -11.59 10.79
CA ALA A 23 -7.82 -12.43 10.30
C ALA A 23 -6.74 -11.60 9.60
N VAL A 24 -7.13 -10.58 8.83
CA VAL A 24 -6.21 -9.61 8.21
C VAL A 24 -5.49 -8.81 9.30
N ASN A 25 -6.21 -8.26 10.27
CA ASN A 25 -5.60 -7.52 11.39
C ASN A 25 -4.57 -8.36 12.15
N GLU A 26 -4.93 -9.59 12.50
CA GLU A 26 -4.06 -10.51 13.22
C GLU A 26 -2.81 -10.87 12.41
N GLY A 27 -2.96 -11.17 11.12
CA GLY A 27 -1.83 -11.50 10.26
C GLY A 27 -0.88 -10.33 10.06
N ILE A 28 -1.39 -9.11 9.87
CA ILE A 28 -0.58 -7.89 9.74
C ILE A 28 0.21 -7.64 11.03
N VAL A 29 -0.47 -7.63 12.19
CA VAL A 29 0.19 -7.41 13.50
C VAL A 29 1.20 -8.52 13.80
N THR A 30 0.87 -9.77 13.48
CA THR A 30 1.80 -10.90 13.61
C THR A 30 3.05 -10.70 12.75
N THR A 31 2.88 -10.18 11.53
CA THR A 31 4.02 -9.93 10.65
C THR A 31 4.87 -8.75 11.12
N PHE A 32 4.31 -7.73 11.77
CA PHE A 32 5.14 -6.73 12.46
C PHE A 32 5.94 -7.36 13.61
N ARG A 33 5.28 -8.19 14.44
CA ARG A 33 5.85 -8.87 15.62
C ARG A 33 6.93 -9.88 15.30
N LYS A 34 6.75 -10.66 14.24
CA LYS A 34 7.57 -11.83 13.93
C LYS A 34 8.31 -11.74 12.60
N GLY A 35 7.83 -10.92 11.67
CA GLY A 35 8.33 -10.77 10.31
C GLY A 35 9.01 -9.42 10.06
N LEU A 36 9.04 -9.02 8.78
CA LEU A 36 9.76 -7.83 8.30
C LEU A 36 8.85 -6.73 7.74
N LEU A 37 7.57 -6.68 8.14
CA LEU A 37 6.72 -5.54 7.80
C LEU A 37 7.27 -4.26 8.43
N THR A 38 7.15 -3.16 7.70
CA THR A 38 7.53 -1.82 8.18
C THR A 38 6.44 -0.80 7.96
N SER A 39 5.41 -1.16 7.19
CA SER A 39 4.34 -0.26 6.80
C SER A 39 3.03 -1.04 6.59
N THR A 40 1.91 -0.39 6.89
CA THR A 40 0.57 -0.85 6.53
C THR A 40 -0.36 0.35 6.35
N SER A 41 -1.49 0.17 5.67
CA SER A 41 -2.50 1.21 5.46
C SER A 41 -3.88 0.77 5.93
N LEU A 42 -4.58 1.65 6.65
CA LEU A 42 -5.87 1.39 7.28
C LEU A 42 -7.06 1.70 6.35
N LEU A 43 -8.01 0.77 6.26
CA LEU A 43 -9.34 0.99 5.69
C LEU A 43 -10.27 1.58 6.75
N ALA A 44 -10.46 2.90 6.75
CA ALA A 44 -11.24 3.58 7.78
C ALA A 44 -12.73 3.17 7.81
N ASN A 45 -13.31 2.79 6.67
CA ASN A 45 -14.70 2.37 6.57
C ASN A 45 -14.92 0.85 6.73
N ALA A 46 -13.88 0.11 7.08
CA ALA A 46 -13.94 -1.34 7.24
C ALA A 46 -14.44 -1.76 8.63
N PRO A 47 -15.10 -2.92 8.75
CA PRO A 47 -15.75 -3.34 9.98
C PRO A 47 -14.78 -3.61 11.14
N ALA A 48 -13.51 -3.92 10.84
CA ALA A 48 -12.48 -4.15 11.85
C ALA A 48 -11.50 -2.97 12.00
N ALA A 49 -11.84 -1.78 11.53
CA ALA A 49 -10.99 -0.58 11.61
C ALA A 49 -10.71 -0.15 13.06
N GLU A 50 -11.71 -0.18 13.94
CA GLU A 50 -11.53 0.12 15.36
C GLU A 50 -10.60 -0.90 16.05
N ALA A 51 -10.80 -2.19 15.78
CA ALA A 51 -9.94 -3.25 16.30
C ALA A 51 -8.49 -3.12 15.77
N ALA A 52 -8.33 -2.69 14.52
CA ALA A 52 -7.02 -2.37 13.95
C ALA A 52 -6.34 -1.21 14.70
N CYS A 53 -7.07 -0.15 15.04
CA CYS A 53 -6.55 0.95 15.87
C CYS A 53 -6.09 0.46 17.26
N GLN A 54 -6.88 -0.38 17.92
CA GLN A 54 -6.52 -0.95 19.23
C GLN A 54 -5.24 -1.79 19.16
N THR A 55 -5.13 -2.65 18.15
CA THR A 55 -3.93 -3.48 17.97
C THR A 55 -2.71 -2.65 17.56
N TRP A 56 -2.90 -1.59 16.79
CA TRP A 56 -1.84 -0.63 16.44
C TRP A 56 -1.32 0.14 17.66
N SER A 57 -2.20 0.57 18.57
CA SER A 57 -1.82 1.15 19.87
C SER A 57 -0.90 0.21 20.65
N ALA A 58 -1.28 -1.07 20.76
CA ALA A 58 -0.49 -2.07 21.47
C ALA A 58 0.90 -2.27 20.82
N LEU A 59 0.95 -2.37 19.50
CA LEU A 59 2.20 -2.50 18.74
C LEU A 59 3.10 -1.26 18.94
N THR A 60 2.53 -0.06 18.93
CA THR A 60 3.26 1.19 19.14
C THR A 60 3.82 1.26 20.57
N ALA A 61 3.05 0.86 21.58
CA ALA A 61 3.50 0.80 22.96
C ALA A 61 4.64 -0.23 23.17
N GLU A 62 4.58 -1.39 22.48
CA GLU A 62 5.67 -2.36 22.46
C GLU A 62 6.97 -1.74 21.89
N PHE A 63 6.87 -1.06 20.76
CA PHE A 63 8.01 -0.36 20.15
C PHE A 63 8.60 0.71 21.08
N GLN A 64 7.74 1.55 21.66
CA GLN A 64 8.15 2.62 22.58
C GLN A 64 8.79 2.10 23.87
N SER A 65 8.45 0.89 24.31
CA SER A 65 9.09 0.23 25.45
C SER A 65 10.46 -0.37 25.12
N GLY A 66 11.03 -0.09 23.94
CA GLY A 66 12.29 -0.67 23.46
C GLY A 66 12.18 -2.14 23.05
N ARG A 67 10.98 -2.73 23.04
CA ARG A 67 10.76 -4.08 22.53
C ARG A 67 10.56 -3.98 21.03
N LEU A 68 11.66 -3.95 20.28
CA LEU A 68 11.59 -3.97 18.82
C LEU A 68 10.92 -5.28 18.37
N PRO A 69 9.76 -5.22 17.70
CA PRO A 69 9.14 -6.40 17.07
C PRO A 69 10.16 -7.09 16.16
N SER A 70 10.31 -8.41 16.25
CA SER A 70 11.31 -9.22 15.51
C SER A 70 12.78 -8.75 15.61
N ALA A 71 13.18 -8.14 16.74
CA ALA A 71 14.51 -7.56 17.00
C ALA A 71 15.72 -8.35 16.45
N LEU A 72 15.83 -9.64 16.76
CA LEU A 72 16.97 -10.47 16.35
C LEU A 72 17.12 -10.59 14.83
N ARG A 73 16.01 -10.60 14.09
CA ARG A 73 16.01 -10.63 12.63
C ARG A 73 16.40 -9.27 12.06
N ARG A 74 15.84 -8.21 12.65
CA ARG A 74 16.08 -6.83 12.24
C ARG A 74 17.51 -6.36 12.50
N GLN A 75 18.17 -6.84 13.56
CA GLN A 75 19.59 -6.56 13.84
C GLN A 75 20.54 -7.00 12.72
N GLN A 76 20.16 -7.98 11.91
CA GLN A 76 20.95 -8.46 10.78
C GLN A 76 20.77 -7.60 9.52
N LEU A 77 19.85 -6.64 9.56
CA LEU A 77 19.51 -5.75 8.45
C LEU A 77 19.80 -4.31 8.88
N THR A 78 20.17 -3.46 7.91
CA THR A 78 20.21 -2.02 8.18
C THR A 78 18.78 -1.51 8.31
N GLU A 79 18.39 -1.06 9.50
CA GLU A 79 17.07 -0.52 9.76
C GLU A 79 17.16 0.88 10.40
N PRO A 80 16.34 1.86 9.96
CA PRO A 80 16.24 3.14 10.67
C PRO A 80 15.62 2.94 12.05
N GLU A 81 16.15 3.64 13.07
CA GLU A 81 15.55 3.77 14.40
C GLU A 81 14.30 4.66 14.35
N GLN A 82 13.25 4.18 13.67
CA GLN A 82 12.00 4.90 13.44
C GLN A 82 10.81 3.98 13.67
N PRO A 83 9.68 4.51 14.18
CA PRO A 83 8.42 3.77 14.29
C PRO A 83 7.99 3.16 12.95
N PHE A 84 7.08 2.19 13.02
CA PHE A 84 6.42 1.67 11.81
C PHE A 84 5.43 2.68 11.24
N ASP A 85 5.22 2.59 9.93
CA ASP A 85 4.35 3.50 9.20
C ASP A 85 2.90 3.01 9.17
N LEU A 86 1.97 3.83 9.65
CA LEU A 86 0.54 3.67 9.40
C LEU A 86 0.08 4.69 8.36
N GLY A 87 -0.49 4.22 7.26
CA GLY A 87 -1.05 5.06 6.20
C GLY A 87 -2.57 4.95 6.11
N ILE A 88 -3.15 5.74 5.22
CA ILE A 88 -4.57 5.64 4.85
C ILE A 88 -4.70 4.78 3.59
N HIS A 89 -5.58 3.78 3.65
CA HIS A 89 -6.00 2.95 2.53
C HIS A 89 -7.35 3.44 2.01
N LEU A 90 -7.34 4.46 1.15
CA LEU A 90 -8.57 5.08 0.67
C LEU A 90 -9.43 4.06 -0.09
N ASN A 91 -10.73 4.06 0.15
CA ASN A 91 -11.63 3.06 -0.39
C ASN A 91 -12.89 3.69 -0.99
N LEU A 92 -13.26 3.22 -2.19
CA LEU A 92 -14.51 3.56 -2.89
C LEU A 92 -15.12 2.33 -3.57
N THR A 93 -14.68 1.12 -3.19
CA THR A 93 -14.98 -0.11 -3.92
C THR A 93 -15.60 -1.22 -3.07
N GLN A 94 -15.41 -1.22 -1.74
CA GLN A 94 -15.99 -2.22 -0.82
C GLN A 94 -16.64 -1.57 0.42
N GLY A 95 -17.70 -2.16 0.95
CA GLY A 95 -18.46 -1.58 2.06
C GLY A 95 -19.25 -0.33 1.66
N SER A 96 -19.65 0.47 2.66
CA SER A 96 -20.43 1.69 2.51
C SER A 96 -19.59 2.95 2.79
N PRO A 97 -20.01 4.13 2.28
CA PRO A 97 -19.32 5.40 2.55
C PRO A 97 -19.49 5.84 4.00
N LEU A 98 -18.43 6.43 4.59
CA LEU A 98 -18.50 7.05 5.92
C LEU A 98 -19.43 8.27 5.95
N THR A 99 -19.56 8.97 4.82
CA THR A 99 -20.47 10.12 4.67
C THR A 99 -21.94 9.74 4.55
N GLY A 100 -22.27 8.44 4.55
CA GLY A 100 -23.63 7.94 4.57
C GLY A 100 -24.49 8.47 3.42
N THR A 101 -25.65 9.04 3.74
CA THR A 101 -26.63 9.54 2.76
C THR A 101 -26.17 10.79 2.00
N HIS A 102 -25.08 11.44 2.43
CA HIS A 102 -24.47 12.54 1.68
C HIS A 102 -23.68 12.04 0.46
N PHE A 103 -23.30 10.76 0.43
CA PHE A 103 -22.62 10.19 -0.72
C PHE A 103 -23.59 10.02 -1.91
N PRO A 104 -23.16 10.24 -3.16
CA PRO A 104 -24.09 10.19 -4.30
C PRO A 104 -24.63 8.77 -4.55
N ASN A 105 -25.94 8.57 -4.36
CA ASN A 105 -26.60 7.26 -4.59
C ASN A 105 -26.33 6.65 -5.97
N ARG A 106 -26.18 7.46 -7.02
CA ARG A 106 -25.86 6.97 -8.38
C ARG A 106 -24.46 6.34 -8.50
N LEU A 107 -23.60 6.56 -7.52
CA LEU A 107 -22.28 5.95 -7.41
C LEU A 107 -22.32 4.65 -6.58
N LEU A 108 -23.41 4.37 -5.85
CA LEU A 108 -23.60 3.19 -5.00
C LEU A 108 -24.43 2.10 -5.68
N ASP A 109 -24.33 0.87 -5.20
CA ASP A 109 -25.21 -0.22 -5.61
C ASP A 109 -26.60 -0.12 -4.96
N HIS A 110 -27.46 -1.11 -5.21
CA HIS A 110 -28.84 -1.12 -4.70
C HIS A 110 -28.93 -1.29 -3.17
N GLN A 111 -27.85 -1.69 -2.51
CA GLN A 111 -27.77 -1.89 -1.06
C GLN A 111 -27.10 -0.69 -0.37
N GLY A 112 -26.71 0.35 -1.12
CA GLY A 112 -25.98 1.51 -0.59
C GLY A 112 -24.48 1.27 -0.41
N ASN A 113 -23.94 0.19 -0.97
CA ASN A 113 -22.52 -0.12 -0.93
C ASN A 113 -21.79 0.39 -2.17
N PHE A 114 -20.46 0.47 -2.07
CA PHE A 114 -19.61 0.73 -3.20
C PHE A 114 -19.69 -0.42 -4.23
N PRO A 115 -19.65 -0.11 -5.54
CA PRO A 115 -20.05 -1.08 -6.56
C PRO A 115 -18.89 -1.95 -7.10
N GLY A 116 -17.73 -1.93 -6.45
CA GLY A 116 -16.47 -2.48 -6.97
C GLY A 116 -15.80 -1.60 -8.03
N VAL A 117 -14.49 -1.80 -8.23
CA VAL A 117 -13.62 -0.92 -9.06
C VAL A 117 -14.12 -0.72 -10.50
N GLY A 118 -14.61 -1.77 -11.15
CA GLY A 118 -15.07 -1.70 -12.55
C GLY A 118 -16.29 -0.78 -12.72
N LYS A 119 -17.35 -1.02 -11.95
CA LYS A 119 -18.56 -0.19 -11.98
C LYS A 119 -18.27 1.23 -11.49
N LEU A 120 -17.44 1.37 -10.45
CA LEU A 120 -17.02 2.67 -9.93
C LEU A 120 -16.35 3.50 -11.04
N PHE A 121 -15.41 2.93 -11.78
CA PHE A 121 -14.72 3.61 -12.88
C PHE A 121 -15.71 4.21 -13.90
N PHE A 122 -16.68 3.42 -14.37
CA PHE A 122 -17.69 3.86 -15.34
C PHE A 122 -18.68 4.89 -14.78
N ARG A 123 -18.98 4.84 -13.49
CA ARG A 123 -19.89 5.79 -12.83
C ARG A 123 -19.21 7.12 -12.55
N LEU A 124 -17.93 7.09 -12.17
CA LEU A 124 -17.11 8.28 -11.97
C LEU A 124 -16.77 8.99 -13.29
N SER A 125 -16.57 8.27 -14.39
CA SER A 125 -16.30 8.91 -15.69
C SER A 125 -17.46 9.79 -16.17
N ARG A 126 -18.67 9.52 -15.68
CA ARG A 126 -19.89 10.31 -15.94
C ARG A 126 -20.21 11.29 -14.81
N ALA A 127 -19.34 11.43 -13.81
CA ALA A 127 -19.64 12.28 -12.68
C ALA A 127 -19.49 13.78 -12.98
N GLY A 128 -20.51 14.55 -12.58
CA GLY A 128 -20.49 16.01 -12.63
C GLY A 128 -19.70 16.61 -11.46
N ALA A 129 -19.64 17.94 -11.42
CA ALA A 129 -18.86 18.67 -10.42
C ALA A 129 -19.36 18.41 -8.99
N THR A 130 -20.68 18.36 -8.78
CA THR A 130 -21.28 18.13 -7.47
C THR A 130 -20.89 16.78 -6.89
N GLU A 131 -20.97 15.70 -7.67
CA GLU A 131 -20.63 14.38 -7.15
C GLU A 131 -19.13 14.19 -6.98
N ARG A 132 -18.31 14.86 -7.79
CA ARG A 132 -16.86 14.89 -7.56
C ARG A 132 -16.51 15.54 -6.22
N LYS A 133 -17.21 16.62 -5.83
CA LYS A 133 -17.04 17.23 -4.51
C LYS A 133 -17.44 16.28 -3.38
N LEU A 134 -18.55 15.56 -3.54
CA LEU A 134 -19.01 14.57 -2.56
C LEU A 134 -18.07 13.37 -2.45
N VAL A 135 -17.49 12.91 -3.56
CA VAL A 135 -16.43 11.89 -3.56
C VAL A 135 -15.19 12.39 -2.84
N ALA A 136 -14.75 13.63 -3.10
CA ALA A 136 -13.62 14.21 -2.38
C ALA A 136 -13.91 14.34 -0.87
N ALA A 137 -15.14 14.67 -0.48
CA ALA A 137 -15.57 14.72 0.92
C ALA A 137 -15.54 13.33 1.58
N GLU A 138 -15.89 12.27 0.87
CA GLU A 138 -15.76 10.89 1.38
C GLU A 138 -14.30 10.49 1.60
N LEU A 139 -13.41 10.78 0.64
CA LEU A 139 -11.98 10.51 0.80
C LEU A 139 -11.37 11.30 1.98
N GLN A 140 -11.83 12.54 2.18
CA GLN A 140 -11.48 13.39 3.32
C GLN A 140 -11.99 12.78 4.63
N ALA A 141 -13.25 12.33 4.68
CA ALA A 141 -13.85 11.72 5.87
C ALA A 141 -13.09 10.46 6.32
N GLN A 142 -12.58 9.65 5.37
CA GLN A 142 -11.76 8.48 5.71
C GLN A 142 -10.42 8.86 6.35
N ILE A 143 -9.80 9.97 5.91
CA ILE A 143 -8.57 10.49 6.51
C ILE A 143 -8.88 11.10 7.88
N GLU A 144 -9.92 11.92 7.97
CA GLU A 144 -10.37 12.58 9.20
C GLU A 144 -10.72 11.56 10.27
N TRP A 145 -11.35 10.44 9.90
CA TRP A 145 -11.58 9.32 10.80
C TRP A 145 -10.28 8.83 11.45
N MET A 146 -9.18 8.70 10.70
CA MET A 146 -7.88 8.32 11.29
C MET A 146 -7.34 9.38 12.26
N PHE A 147 -7.51 10.67 11.94
CA PHE A 147 -7.12 11.77 12.83
C PHE A 147 -7.92 11.73 14.14
N ASP A 148 -9.23 11.49 14.07
CA ASP A 148 -10.11 11.38 15.24
C ASP A 148 -9.69 10.22 16.16
N HIS A 149 -9.05 9.19 15.61
CA HIS A 149 -8.46 8.06 16.36
C HIS A 149 -7.01 8.29 16.80
N GLY A 150 -6.44 9.48 16.56
CA GLY A 150 -5.08 9.83 16.97
C GLY A 150 -3.98 9.31 16.04
N TYR A 151 -4.30 8.93 14.80
CA TYR A 151 -3.36 8.37 13.84
C TYR A 151 -3.25 9.22 12.56
N PRO A 152 -2.49 10.32 12.56
CA PRO A 152 -2.20 11.04 11.32
C PRO A 152 -1.49 10.10 10.31
N PRO A 153 -1.99 9.94 9.07
CA PRO A 153 -1.43 8.99 8.13
C PRO A 153 -0.07 9.44 7.59
N THR A 154 0.90 8.54 7.63
CA THR A 154 2.28 8.74 7.12
C THR A 154 2.36 8.67 5.59
N HIS A 155 1.41 8.01 4.95
CA HIS A 155 1.35 7.83 3.50
C HIS A 155 -0.07 7.49 3.04
N LEU A 156 -0.30 7.58 1.74
CA LEU A 156 -1.58 7.31 1.09
C LEU A 156 -1.42 6.27 -0.02
N ASN A 157 -2.30 5.28 -0.01
CA ASN A 157 -2.59 4.38 -1.13
C ASN A 157 -4.12 4.18 -1.21
N GLY A 158 -4.59 3.46 -2.23
CA GLY A 158 -6.01 3.16 -2.38
C GLY A 158 -6.28 1.67 -2.49
N HIS A 159 -7.35 1.22 -1.85
CA HIS A 159 -7.89 -0.12 -1.99
C HIS A 159 -8.29 -0.36 -3.43
N GLN A 160 -7.87 -1.50 -3.99
CA GLN A 160 -8.01 -1.81 -5.42
C GLN A 160 -7.48 -0.70 -6.35
N TYR A 161 -6.51 0.10 -5.88
CA TYR A 161 -5.82 1.12 -6.65
C TYR A 161 -6.71 2.27 -7.14
N ILE A 162 -7.72 2.65 -6.34
CA ILE A 162 -8.66 3.73 -6.71
C ILE A 162 -7.96 5.06 -6.99
N GLU A 163 -6.77 5.31 -6.44
CA GLU A 163 -5.94 6.49 -6.71
C GLU A 163 -5.55 6.60 -8.19
N LEU A 164 -5.57 5.49 -8.94
CA LEU A 164 -5.31 5.46 -10.38
C LEU A 164 -6.53 5.83 -11.23
N ILE A 165 -7.74 5.83 -10.66
CA ILE A 165 -8.95 6.21 -11.40
C ILE A 165 -8.82 7.70 -11.76
N PRO A 166 -8.99 8.11 -13.04
CA PRO A 166 -8.70 9.48 -13.46
C PRO A 166 -9.35 10.57 -12.60
N VAL A 167 -10.61 10.36 -12.23
CA VAL A 167 -11.38 11.29 -11.38
C VAL A 167 -10.78 11.42 -9.99
N VAL A 168 -10.41 10.31 -9.37
CA VAL A 168 -9.81 10.26 -8.03
C VAL A 168 -8.38 10.82 -8.07
N SER A 169 -7.60 10.43 -9.09
CA SER A 169 -6.20 10.87 -9.27
C SER A 169 -6.05 12.39 -9.28
N MET A 170 -7.07 13.12 -9.75
CA MET A 170 -7.09 14.59 -9.76
C MET A 170 -7.29 15.20 -8.38
N MET A 171 -7.88 14.45 -7.44
CA MET A 171 -8.18 14.91 -6.08
C MET A 171 -7.01 14.69 -5.12
N ILE A 172 -6.15 13.69 -5.40
CA ILE A 172 -5.09 13.26 -4.48
C ILE A 172 -4.11 14.39 -4.10
N PRO A 173 -3.57 15.22 -5.02
CA PRO A 173 -2.64 16.28 -4.65
C PRO A 173 -3.17 17.26 -3.61
N GLU A 174 -4.41 17.72 -3.79
CA GLU A 174 -5.05 18.66 -2.88
C GLU A 174 -5.35 18.02 -1.52
N ILE A 175 -5.79 16.75 -1.52
CA ILE A 175 -5.99 15.98 -0.29
C ILE A 175 -4.67 15.83 0.48
N MET A 176 -3.59 15.40 -0.19
CA MET A 176 -2.29 15.25 0.45
C MET A 176 -1.78 16.55 1.05
N LYS A 177 -1.92 17.66 0.31
CA LYS A 177 -1.55 19.00 0.80
C LYS A 177 -2.37 19.39 2.03
N ARG A 178 -3.68 19.16 2.00
CA ARG A 178 -4.61 19.53 3.09
C ARG A 178 -4.26 18.83 4.41
N TYR A 179 -3.92 17.54 4.35
CA TYR A 179 -3.63 16.74 5.55
C TYR A 179 -2.13 16.54 5.81
N ALA A 180 -1.27 17.26 5.07
CA ALA A 180 0.19 17.15 5.16
C ALA A 180 0.71 15.69 5.05
N ILE A 181 0.10 14.89 4.17
CA ILE A 181 0.51 13.49 3.95
C ILE A 181 1.76 13.50 3.05
N PRO A 182 2.93 13.07 3.55
CA PRO A 182 4.20 13.31 2.86
C PRO A 182 4.47 12.34 1.71
N THR A 183 3.80 11.18 1.68
CA THR A 183 4.15 10.08 0.78
C THR A 183 2.91 9.49 0.11
N VAL A 184 3.01 9.15 -1.17
CA VAL A 184 1.95 8.45 -1.90
C VAL A 184 2.51 7.26 -2.66
N ARG A 185 1.75 6.17 -2.64
CA ARG A 185 2.03 5.02 -3.49
C ARG A 185 1.76 5.38 -4.94
N VAL A 186 2.65 4.97 -5.83
CA VAL A 186 2.35 4.87 -7.26
C VAL A 186 2.47 3.42 -7.67
N ALA A 187 1.31 2.77 -7.86
CA ALA A 187 1.20 1.35 -8.20
C ALA A 187 1.57 1.04 -9.67
N GLU A 188 2.70 1.57 -10.12
CA GLU A 188 3.28 1.30 -11.45
C GLU A 188 4.28 0.15 -11.36
N GLU A 189 3.77 -1.08 -11.52
CA GLU A 189 4.60 -2.28 -11.58
C GLU A 189 5.30 -2.37 -12.96
N ARG A 190 6.58 -1.97 -12.98
CA ARG A 190 7.43 -2.03 -14.17
C ARG A 190 8.21 -3.35 -14.18
N GLY A 191 8.05 -4.11 -15.25
CA GLY A 191 8.64 -5.45 -15.40
C GLY A 191 7.62 -6.55 -15.13
N LEU A 192 7.94 -7.79 -15.50
CA LEU A 192 7.16 -9.01 -15.22
C LEU A 192 5.74 -9.12 -15.84
N ILE A 193 5.19 -8.08 -16.46
CA ILE A 193 3.95 -8.17 -17.27
C ILE A 193 4.01 -9.28 -18.32
N PRO A 194 5.12 -9.51 -19.06
CA PRO A 194 5.21 -10.62 -20.01
C PRO A 194 4.97 -12.00 -19.37
N ASN A 195 5.21 -12.17 -18.07
CA ASN A 195 5.02 -13.46 -17.39
C ASN A 195 3.54 -13.82 -17.21
N LEU A 196 2.62 -12.86 -17.15
CA LEU A 196 1.18 -13.14 -17.13
C LEU A 196 0.73 -13.73 -18.48
N LEU A 197 1.23 -13.16 -19.58
CA LEU A 197 0.97 -13.67 -20.93
C LEU A 197 1.52 -15.08 -21.09
N LEU A 198 2.75 -15.33 -20.62
CA LEU A 198 3.37 -16.66 -20.63
C LEU A 198 2.63 -17.70 -19.76
N ARG A 199 1.83 -17.25 -18.78
CA ARG A 199 0.95 -18.09 -17.94
C ARG A 199 -0.46 -18.29 -18.53
N GLY A 200 -0.76 -17.72 -19.70
CA GLY A 200 -2.07 -17.80 -20.34
C GLY A 200 -3.12 -16.83 -19.76
N GLU A 201 -2.72 -15.92 -18.88
CA GLU A 201 -3.61 -14.95 -18.22
C GLU A 201 -3.84 -13.70 -19.08
N VAL A 202 -4.40 -13.86 -20.28
CA VAL A 202 -4.53 -12.79 -21.29
C VAL A 202 -5.36 -11.60 -20.77
N THR A 203 -6.44 -11.86 -20.03
CA THR A 203 -7.29 -10.82 -19.43
C THR A 203 -6.55 -10.04 -18.34
N GLY A 204 -5.84 -10.75 -17.44
CA GLY A 204 -4.98 -10.16 -16.42
C GLY A 204 -3.86 -9.32 -17.04
N TRP A 205 -3.28 -9.79 -18.15
CA TRP A 205 -2.29 -9.06 -18.92
C TRP A 205 -2.85 -7.76 -19.52
N CYS A 206 -3.99 -7.79 -20.21
CA CYS A 206 -4.63 -6.58 -20.75
C CYS A 206 -4.96 -5.56 -19.66
N LEU A 207 -5.54 -6.01 -18.54
CA LEU A 207 -5.83 -5.15 -17.40
C LEU A 207 -4.55 -4.55 -16.79
N SER A 208 -3.46 -5.32 -16.73
CA SER A 208 -2.16 -4.83 -16.25
C SER A 208 -1.61 -3.71 -17.13
N LEU A 209 -1.83 -3.75 -18.45
CA LEU A 209 -1.42 -2.69 -19.37
C LEU A 209 -2.23 -1.41 -19.16
N ILE A 210 -3.54 -1.53 -19.02
CA ILE A 210 -4.43 -0.39 -18.72
C ILE A 210 -4.05 0.23 -17.38
N LYS A 211 -3.85 -0.61 -16.36
CA LYS A 211 -3.39 -0.16 -15.04
C LYS A 211 -2.05 0.55 -15.14
N ARG A 212 -1.08 0.01 -15.88
CA ARG A 212 0.23 0.64 -16.08
C ARG A 212 0.12 2.01 -16.75
N TYR A 213 -0.78 2.16 -17.72
CA TYR A 213 -1.04 3.46 -18.34
C TYR A 213 -1.50 4.49 -17.32
N TYR A 214 -2.52 4.16 -16.51
CA TYR A 214 -3.03 5.07 -15.48
C TYR A 214 -2.02 5.31 -14.35
N ALA A 215 -1.25 4.29 -13.96
CA ALA A 215 -0.18 4.44 -12.99
C ALA A 215 0.94 5.38 -13.49
N GLY A 216 1.32 5.28 -14.77
CA GLY A 216 2.27 6.21 -15.38
C GLY A 216 1.73 7.64 -15.48
N ALA A 217 0.43 7.80 -15.78
CA ALA A 217 -0.22 9.11 -15.77
C ALA A 217 -0.26 9.72 -14.35
N PHE A 218 -0.59 8.90 -13.34
CA PHE A 218 -0.59 9.31 -11.95
C PHE A 218 0.82 9.67 -11.46
N ARG A 219 1.85 8.89 -11.82
CA ARG A 219 3.26 9.23 -11.54
C ARG A 219 3.66 10.59 -12.07
N ARG A 220 3.22 10.93 -13.30
CA ARG A 220 3.50 12.25 -13.90
C ARG A 220 2.81 13.36 -13.11
N ARG A 221 1.57 13.15 -12.67
CA ARG A 221 0.83 14.09 -11.83
C ARG A 221 1.53 14.36 -10.50
N MET A 222 1.98 13.30 -9.81
CA MET A 222 2.62 13.44 -8.50
C MET A 222 4.08 13.92 -8.56
N ARG A 223 4.68 13.99 -9.74
CA ARG A 223 6.10 14.38 -9.90
C ARG A 223 6.39 15.78 -9.39
N ASP A 224 5.48 16.70 -9.67
CA ASP A 224 5.65 18.14 -9.38
C ASP A 224 5.09 18.51 -8.00
N GLU A 225 4.46 17.55 -7.32
CA GLU A 225 3.96 17.72 -5.96
C GLU A 225 5.09 17.56 -4.93
N PRO A 226 5.07 18.31 -3.82
CA PRO A 226 6.08 18.23 -2.76
C PRO A 226 5.85 17.00 -1.87
N CYS A 227 5.85 15.81 -2.48
CA CYS A 227 5.65 14.52 -1.80
C CYS A 227 6.72 13.50 -2.21
N ASN A 228 6.82 12.43 -1.44
CA ASN A 228 7.62 11.26 -1.76
C ASN A 228 6.81 10.25 -2.54
N VAL A 229 7.47 9.62 -3.51
CA VAL A 229 6.96 8.50 -4.27
C VAL A 229 8.05 7.44 -4.30
N PRO A 230 7.78 6.18 -3.89
CA PRO A 230 8.76 5.11 -4.05
C PRO A 230 9.22 4.98 -5.51
N ASP A 231 10.52 4.77 -5.71
CA ASP A 231 11.11 4.66 -7.05
C ASP A 231 10.48 3.50 -7.84
N ARG A 232 10.23 2.39 -7.13
CA ARG A 232 9.66 1.17 -7.66
C ARG A 232 8.53 0.66 -6.77
N PHE A 233 7.53 0.06 -7.42
CA PHE A 233 6.43 -0.64 -6.77
C PHE A 233 6.26 -2.02 -7.39
N PHE A 234 5.99 -3.03 -6.55
CA PHE A 234 5.58 -4.38 -6.95
C PHE A 234 4.43 -4.88 -6.06
N GLY A 235 3.70 -5.88 -6.54
CA GLY A 235 2.60 -6.52 -5.77
C GLY A 235 1.21 -6.22 -6.32
N THR A 236 1.12 -5.62 -7.51
CA THR A 236 -0.17 -5.34 -8.17
C THR A 236 -0.77 -6.56 -8.83
N SER A 237 -0.02 -7.18 -9.73
CA SER A 237 -0.48 -8.29 -10.56
C SER A 237 -0.41 -9.64 -9.84
N HIS A 238 0.20 -9.65 -8.66
CA HIS A 238 0.59 -10.85 -7.93
C HIS A 238 0.04 -10.85 -6.49
N ALA A 239 -0.95 -10.00 -6.20
CA ALA A 239 -1.56 -9.86 -4.88
C ALA A 239 -2.00 -11.22 -4.31
N GLY A 240 -1.61 -11.50 -3.07
CA GLY A 240 -1.85 -12.76 -2.36
C GLY A 240 -0.96 -13.92 -2.81
N ARG A 241 -0.17 -13.77 -3.88
CA ARG A 241 0.60 -14.85 -4.52
C ARG A 241 2.10 -14.58 -4.54
N ILE A 242 2.58 -13.67 -3.69
CA ILE A 242 4.01 -13.35 -3.63
C ILE A 242 4.74 -14.46 -2.90
N ASP A 243 5.54 -15.23 -3.65
CA ASP A 243 6.45 -16.24 -3.12
C ASP A 243 7.91 -15.77 -3.13
N SER A 244 8.81 -16.58 -2.57
CA SER A 244 10.25 -16.27 -2.52
C SER A 244 10.90 -16.11 -3.89
N GLN A 245 10.44 -16.83 -4.92
CA GLN A 245 11.02 -16.76 -6.26
C GLN A 245 10.62 -15.45 -6.95
N LEU A 246 9.34 -15.09 -6.85
CA LEU A 246 8.82 -13.85 -7.39
C LEU A 246 9.42 -12.65 -6.66
N LEU A 247 9.55 -12.71 -5.34
CA LEU A 247 10.21 -11.68 -4.57
C LEU A 247 11.67 -11.48 -5.01
N SER A 248 12.43 -12.57 -5.19
CA SER A 248 13.81 -12.48 -5.67
C SER A 248 13.91 -11.78 -7.04
N ARG A 249 12.89 -11.96 -7.91
CA ARG A 249 12.77 -11.23 -9.18
C ARG A 249 12.45 -9.75 -8.95
N PHE A 250 11.48 -9.40 -8.10
CA PHE A 250 11.19 -8.00 -7.75
C PHE A 250 12.44 -7.28 -7.26
N LEU A 251 13.21 -7.91 -6.37
CA LEU A 251 14.47 -7.38 -5.84
C LEU A 251 15.59 -7.28 -6.89
N GLN A 252 15.51 -8.05 -7.98
CA GLN A 252 16.43 -7.95 -9.11
C GLN A 252 16.06 -6.79 -10.04
N TYR A 253 14.77 -6.56 -10.29
CA TYR A 253 14.26 -5.45 -11.11
C TYR A 253 14.34 -4.08 -10.43
N SER A 254 14.60 -4.04 -9.12
CA SER A 254 14.74 -2.82 -8.31
C SER A 254 16.19 -2.46 -7.97
N ARG A 255 17.18 -3.05 -8.64
CA ARG A 255 18.60 -2.77 -8.34
C ARG A 255 19.00 -1.31 -8.55
N ASP A 256 18.27 -0.57 -9.39
CA ASP A 256 18.49 0.86 -9.67
C ASP A 256 17.69 1.79 -8.73
N ALA A 257 16.90 1.24 -7.81
CA ALA A 257 16.02 1.98 -6.93
C ALA A 257 16.66 2.26 -5.58
N SER A 258 16.50 3.49 -5.07
CA SER A 258 16.86 3.83 -3.70
C SER A 258 15.82 3.29 -2.71
N LEU A 259 14.54 3.38 -3.07
CA LEU A 259 13.41 2.89 -2.28
C LEU A 259 12.46 2.06 -3.15
N THR A 260 12.26 0.81 -2.76
CA THR A 260 11.28 -0.10 -3.39
C THR A 260 10.16 -0.43 -2.42
N GLU A 261 8.93 -0.21 -2.83
CA GLU A 261 7.75 -0.67 -2.11
C GLU A 261 7.27 -2.00 -2.71
N ILE A 262 6.98 -2.96 -1.83
CA ILE A 262 6.36 -4.24 -2.19
C ILE A 262 5.06 -4.36 -1.40
N GLY A 263 3.94 -4.22 -2.11
CA GLY A 263 2.60 -4.41 -1.57
C GLY A 263 2.32 -5.89 -1.34
N VAL A 264 1.98 -6.24 -0.11
CA VAL A 264 1.66 -7.59 0.37
C VAL A 264 0.32 -7.60 1.08
N HIS A 265 -0.26 -8.78 1.26
CA HIS A 265 -1.59 -9.02 1.79
C HIS A 265 -1.55 -10.17 2.83
N PRO A 266 -0.72 -10.08 3.89
CA PRO A 266 -0.67 -11.13 4.90
C PRO A 266 -1.97 -11.18 5.72
N ALA A 267 -2.43 -12.38 6.06
CA ALA A 267 -3.50 -12.61 7.01
C ALA A 267 -3.26 -13.94 7.72
N SER A 268 -3.77 -14.06 8.94
CA SER A 268 -3.89 -15.36 9.59
C SER A 268 -4.88 -16.24 8.81
N PRO A 269 -4.72 -17.58 8.82
CA PRO A 269 -5.68 -18.46 8.19
C PRO A 269 -7.09 -18.25 8.76
N VAL A 270 -8.08 -18.08 7.88
CA VAL A 270 -9.48 -18.11 8.29
C VAL A 270 -9.85 -19.56 8.61
N LEU A 271 -10.30 -19.82 9.84
CA LEU A 271 -10.74 -21.15 10.27
C LEU A 271 -12.26 -21.26 10.10
N GLY A 272 -12.75 -22.11 9.20
CA GLY A 272 -14.19 -22.41 9.04
C GLY A 272 -14.83 -21.89 7.75
N ASP A 273 -16.16 -21.96 7.68
CA ASP A 273 -17.01 -21.59 6.52
C ASP A 273 -17.32 -20.07 6.43
N ASP A 274 -16.56 -19.22 7.12
CA ASP A 274 -16.80 -17.77 7.25
C ASP A 274 -16.61 -16.94 5.95
N LEU A 275 -16.48 -17.61 4.80
CA LEU A 275 -16.47 -16.96 3.49
C LEU A 275 -17.91 -16.81 2.96
N VAL A 276 -18.66 -15.88 3.54
CA VAL A 276 -20.00 -15.56 3.05
C VAL A 276 -19.88 -14.84 1.71
N ALA A 277 -20.31 -15.51 0.63
CA ALA A 277 -20.20 -15.00 -0.76
C ALA A 277 -20.99 -13.70 -1.05
N ASN A 278 -21.71 -13.15 -0.08
CA ASN A 278 -22.51 -11.91 -0.17
C ASN A 278 -22.11 -10.85 0.89
N ASP A 279 -20.97 -11.01 1.56
CA ASP A 279 -20.45 -9.99 2.46
C ASP A 279 -19.95 -8.77 1.64
N PRO A 280 -20.37 -7.53 1.92
CA PRO A 280 -19.81 -6.32 1.27
C PRO A 280 -18.29 -6.16 1.46
N TRP A 281 -17.71 -6.89 2.42
CA TRP A 281 -16.28 -7.02 2.70
C TRP A 281 -15.71 -8.39 2.34
N PHE A 282 -16.35 -9.11 1.42
CA PHE A 282 -15.82 -10.38 0.89
C PHE A 282 -14.36 -10.23 0.44
N ASP A 283 -13.52 -11.15 0.94
CA ASP A 283 -12.08 -11.17 0.67
C ASP A 283 -11.72 -12.18 -0.43
N PRO A 284 -11.48 -11.74 -1.67
CA PRO A 284 -11.10 -12.66 -2.74
C PRO A 284 -9.69 -13.25 -2.54
N LEU A 285 -8.90 -12.72 -1.61
CA LEU A 285 -7.54 -13.18 -1.34
C LEU A 285 -7.45 -14.10 -0.14
N ALA A 286 -8.52 -14.31 0.64
CA ALA A 286 -8.49 -14.98 1.95
C ALA A 286 -7.68 -16.29 1.97
N ALA A 287 -7.88 -17.17 0.98
CA ALA A 287 -7.19 -18.45 0.88
C ALA A 287 -5.68 -18.32 0.58
N MET A 288 -5.26 -17.21 -0.02
CA MET A 288 -3.89 -16.98 -0.49
C MET A 288 -3.06 -16.15 0.49
N ARG A 289 -3.70 -15.25 1.26
CA ARG A 289 -3.05 -14.35 2.23
C ARG A 289 -2.08 -15.05 3.22
N PRO A 290 -2.36 -16.26 3.75
CA PRO A 290 -1.44 -16.94 4.67
C PRO A 290 -0.08 -17.26 4.07
N SER A 291 0.02 -17.41 2.75
CA SER A 291 1.30 -17.68 2.08
C SER A 291 2.27 -16.50 2.19
N GLU A 292 1.76 -15.27 2.10
CA GLU A 292 2.56 -14.06 2.23
C GLU A 292 2.95 -13.80 3.69
N LEU A 293 2.06 -14.09 4.64
CA LEU A 293 2.39 -14.09 6.08
C LEU A 293 3.59 -15.02 6.36
N ASN A 294 3.54 -16.25 5.84
CA ASN A 294 4.61 -17.22 6.00
C ASN A 294 5.92 -16.75 5.35
N LEU A 295 5.87 -16.16 4.15
CA LEU A 295 7.04 -15.61 3.47
C LEU A 295 7.70 -14.50 4.31
N LEU A 296 6.90 -13.51 4.76
CA LEU A 296 7.39 -12.37 5.53
C LEU A 296 7.93 -12.79 6.91
N CYS A 297 7.40 -13.87 7.46
CA CYS A 297 7.89 -14.48 8.69
C CYS A 297 9.06 -15.46 8.48
N SER A 298 9.52 -15.72 7.26
CA SER A 298 10.55 -16.73 7.00
C SER A 298 12.00 -16.20 7.11
N LEU A 299 12.90 -16.99 7.70
CA LEU A 299 14.34 -16.69 7.72
C LEU A 299 14.98 -16.67 6.32
N LYS A 300 14.35 -17.33 5.34
CA LYS A 300 14.79 -17.29 3.94
C LYS A 300 14.73 -15.86 3.39
N LEU A 301 13.73 -15.07 3.80
CA LEU A 301 13.63 -13.68 3.41
C LEU A 301 14.82 -12.87 3.93
N ASP A 302 15.15 -13.04 5.22
CA ASP A 302 16.26 -12.34 5.88
C ASP A 302 17.57 -12.59 5.13
N GLN A 303 17.83 -13.85 4.80
CA GLN A 303 19.01 -14.26 4.04
C GLN A 303 19.04 -13.63 2.64
N GLU A 304 17.91 -13.56 1.94
CA GLU A 304 17.84 -12.95 0.62
C GLU A 304 18.09 -11.43 0.66
N LEU A 305 17.62 -10.73 1.68
CA LEU A 305 17.90 -9.29 1.87
C LEU A 305 19.36 -9.05 2.22
N ALA A 306 19.91 -9.83 3.17
CA ALA A 306 21.30 -9.72 3.60
C ALA A 306 22.29 -9.99 2.45
N LYS A 307 22.07 -11.05 1.65
CA LYS A 307 22.89 -11.35 0.45
C LYS A 307 22.93 -10.21 -0.56
N ARG A 308 21.91 -9.35 -0.58
CA ARG A 308 21.76 -8.23 -1.52
C ARG A 308 22.15 -6.88 -0.92
N ASN A 309 22.60 -6.86 0.33
CA ASN A 309 22.87 -5.66 1.13
C ASN A 309 21.68 -4.68 1.10
N LEU A 310 20.46 -5.21 1.27
CA LEU A 310 19.23 -4.40 1.29
C LEU A 310 18.83 -4.10 2.73
N GLY A 311 18.62 -2.82 3.02
CA GLY A 311 18.06 -2.36 4.28
C GLY A 311 16.52 -2.31 4.23
N LEU A 312 15.91 -2.21 5.41
CA LEU A 312 14.49 -1.93 5.53
C LEU A 312 14.22 -0.42 5.43
N GLY A 313 13.16 -0.06 4.71
CA GLY A 313 12.73 1.32 4.53
C GLY A 313 11.61 1.75 5.49
N ARG A 314 11.20 3.00 5.31
CA ARG A 314 9.96 3.59 5.84
C ARG A 314 9.38 4.49 4.76
N LEU A 315 8.05 4.52 4.64
CA LEU A 315 7.33 5.44 3.75
C LEU A 315 7.18 6.83 4.39
N GLY A 316 7.09 6.93 5.72
CA GLY A 316 6.97 8.20 6.43
C GLY A 316 8.26 9.03 6.48
N GLN A 317 9.36 8.61 5.86
CA GLN A 317 10.62 9.37 5.92
C GLN A 317 10.50 10.69 5.17
N PRO A 318 11.10 11.78 5.69
CA PRO A 318 11.27 13.01 4.94
C PRO A 318 12.02 12.73 3.64
N ARG A 319 11.69 13.51 2.59
CA ARG A 319 12.35 13.42 1.29
C ARG A 319 13.85 13.53 1.45
N GLN A 320 14.58 12.49 1.09
CA GLN A 320 16.03 12.64 0.87
C GLN A 320 16.16 13.49 -0.40
N THR A 321 16.58 14.75 -0.25
CA THR A 321 16.99 15.56 -1.41
C THR A 321 18.06 14.77 -2.17
N PRO A 322 17.91 14.57 -3.49
CA PRO A 322 18.97 13.99 -4.28
C PRO A 322 20.23 14.83 -4.05
N VAL A 323 21.34 14.20 -3.65
CA VAL A 323 22.65 14.84 -3.71
C VAL A 323 22.83 15.27 -5.14
N SER A 324 22.80 16.58 -5.41
CA SER A 324 22.94 17.09 -6.76
C SER A 324 24.27 16.57 -7.28
N ARG A 325 24.26 15.74 -8.32
CA ARG A 325 25.46 15.50 -9.11
C ARG A 325 25.75 16.81 -9.83
N THR A 326 26.48 17.69 -9.16
CA THR A 326 27.13 18.82 -9.80
C THR A 326 28.00 18.24 -10.90
N ARG A 327 27.56 18.38 -12.15
CA ARG A 327 28.45 18.22 -13.29
C ARG A 327 29.47 19.33 -13.15
N GLU A 328 30.71 18.97 -12.81
CA GLU A 328 31.83 19.87 -12.96
C GLU A 328 31.86 20.33 -14.44
N PRO A 329 31.98 21.64 -14.71
CA PRO A 329 32.15 22.11 -16.06
C PRO A 329 33.48 21.56 -16.58
N SER A 330 33.42 20.87 -17.72
CA SER A 330 34.61 20.46 -18.46
C SER A 330 35.46 21.69 -18.78
N ALA A 331 36.68 21.71 -18.25
CA ALA A 331 37.72 22.70 -18.56
C ALA A 331 38.23 22.54 -19.99
#